data_AF-A0A1V5YFQ3-F1
#
_entry.id   AF-A0A1V5YFQ3-F1
#
_cell.length_a   1.000
_cell.length_b   1.000
_cell.length_c   1.000
_cell.angle_alpha   90.00
_cell.angle_beta   90.00
_cell.angle_gamma   90.00
#
_symmetry.space_group_name_H-M   'P 1'
#
loop_
_entity.id
_entity.type
_entity.pdbx_description
1 polymer ?
#
loop_
_entity_poly.entity_id
_entity_poly.type
_entity_poly.pdbx_seq_one_letter_code
_entity_poly.pdbx_strand_id
1 'polypeptide(L)'
;MAPSDTGKVEETLAAAPTVLSDRELEILRLVATGATNQQIAHDLFISVNTVKVHLRNIFAKLGVESRTEATTYAIRAGWVAMPIPPTLAEDTNTPAPAKPRIALWQRVVFLVAAALTAALVLSPPSRQTAGNGGQLTDQSSAGTSGSPGAASSRWLNKAQMPTARSRLAVAASGGLVYAIGGDTADGVTGIVEVYNPADDTWARRASKPRPTRNISAAVLEGRIYVPGGYDATDQAISAVEVYDPSSDTWNEVHPLPEPLCAYAMTAWQGRLYLFGGSDGIRYLDHVWIYDPDTDTWGAGTALSQPRGFAAAAAVGERIYLVGGYDGQVELPLCEEYRPAAEGTGESPWTARRSMSSPRGGLVAVPAEGYLYVMGGGWTTYLTGSERYDIAKDLWTTFDSPLLGQWRTFGAAAVESKDGTVVHTIGGWSDRHLSANLVYQVFYRIYLPGL
;
A
#
# COMPACT_ATOMS: atom_id res chain seq x y z
N MET A 1 70.74 2.72 23.53
CA MET A 1 69.96 3.96 23.37
C MET A 1 68.90 3.68 22.32
N ALA A 2 67.71 3.29 22.77
CA ALA A 2 66.50 3.25 21.97
C ALA A 2 65.89 4.68 21.92
N PRO A 3 64.76 4.96 21.25
CA PRO A 3 64.00 4.13 20.30
C PRO A 3 63.45 4.92 19.07
N SER A 4 62.73 4.16 18.24
CA SER A 4 61.64 4.46 17.28
C SER A 4 61.05 5.88 17.23
N ASP A 5 60.68 6.31 16.02
CA ASP A 5 59.44 7.08 15.85
C ASP A 5 58.66 6.65 14.60
N THR A 6 57.52 6.04 14.87
CA THR A 6 56.44 5.70 13.94
C THR A 6 55.62 6.95 13.69
N GLY A 7 55.78 7.56 12.51
CA GLY A 7 54.92 8.65 12.06
C GLY A 7 53.49 8.15 11.83
N LYS A 8 52.66 8.24 12.87
CA LYS A 8 51.20 8.24 12.76
C LYS A 8 50.78 9.37 11.82
N VAL A 9 50.04 9.02 10.77
CA VAL A 9 49.19 9.96 10.05
C VAL A 9 48.04 10.30 11.00
N GLU A 10 48.20 11.38 11.77
CA GLU A 10 47.07 12.06 12.39
C GLU A 10 46.42 12.94 11.30
N GLU A 11 45.37 12.39 10.70
CA GLU A 11 44.45 13.12 9.85
C GLU A 11 43.69 14.13 10.73
N THR A 12 44.14 15.38 10.69
CA THR A 12 43.50 16.50 11.39
C THR A 12 42.07 16.66 10.87
N LEU A 13 41.10 16.14 11.62
CA LEU A 13 39.70 16.51 11.49
C LEU A 13 39.62 18.03 11.65
N ALA A 14 39.37 18.75 10.56
CA ALA A 14 39.08 20.18 10.61
C ALA A 14 37.81 20.36 11.47
N ALA A 15 38.00 20.89 12.68
CA ALA A 15 36.93 21.22 13.59
C ALA A 15 35.95 22.19 12.90
N ALA A 16 34.69 21.78 12.76
CA ALA A 16 33.64 22.64 12.24
C ALA A 16 33.45 23.84 13.19
N PRO A 17 33.26 25.07 12.67
CA PRO A 17 32.95 26.20 13.51
C PRO A 17 31.62 25.97 14.23
N THR A 18 31.62 26.35 15.50
CA THR A 18 30.56 26.25 16.51
C THR A 18 29.30 27.06 16.16
N VAL A 19 28.56 26.68 15.12
CA VAL A 19 27.33 27.39 14.69
C VAL A 19 26.09 26.51 14.75
N LEU A 20 26.20 25.22 14.46
CA LEU A 20 25.09 24.27 14.48
C LEU A 20 25.39 23.11 15.43
N SER A 21 24.35 22.61 16.12
CA SER A 21 24.44 21.38 16.91
C SER A 21 24.51 20.14 16.00
N ASP A 22 25.00 19.01 16.53
CA ASP A 22 25.06 17.74 15.80
C ASP A 22 23.70 17.34 15.20
N ARG A 23 22.62 17.60 15.96
CA ARG A 23 21.25 17.32 15.54
C ARG A 23 20.77 18.23 14.41
N GLU A 24 21.20 19.49 14.41
CA GLU A 24 20.89 20.44 13.35
C GLU A 24 21.70 20.14 12.07
N LEU A 25 22.93 19.65 12.22
CA LEU A 25 23.77 19.21 11.10
C LEU A 25 23.21 17.96 10.42
N GLU A 26 22.69 17.01 11.21
CA GLU A 26 22.01 15.81 10.74
C GLU A 26 20.74 16.16 9.94
N ILE A 27 19.92 17.09 10.46
CA ILE A 27 18.76 17.61 9.75
C ILE A 27 19.17 18.32 8.45
N LEU A 28 20.23 19.13 8.48
CA LEU A 28 20.72 19.87 7.31
C LEU A 28 21.24 18.94 6.21
N ARG A 29 21.84 17.79 6.57
CA ARG A 29 22.24 16.73 5.61
C ARG A 29 21.03 16.15 4.89
N LEU A 30 19.96 15.84 5.60
CA LEU A 30 18.72 15.33 5.00
C LEU A 30 18.00 16.40 4.16
N VAL A 31 18.09 17.67 4.54
CA VAL A 31 17.57 18.78 3.70
C VAL A 31 18.33 18.85 2.38
N ALA A 32 19.64 18.61 2.40
CA ALA A 32 20.50 18.64 1.22
C ALA A 32 20.23 17.49 0.23
N THR A 33 19.65 16.37 0.66
CA THR A 33 19.21 15.28 -0.24
C THR A 33 17.84 15.54 -0.88
N GLY A 34 17.18 16.65 -0.53
CA GLY A 34 15.84 16.98 -1.00
C GLY A 34 14.71 16.37 -0.16
N ALA A 35 15.02 15.78 1.01
CA ALA A 35 14.00 15.20 1.89
C ALA A 35 13.00 16.26 2.36
N THR A 36 11.72 15.88 2.48
CA THR A 36 10.63 16.71 3.01
C THR A 36 10.65 16.73 4.56
N ASN A 37 9.92 17.67 5.18
CA ASN A 37 9.82 17.71 6.66
C ASN A 37 9.22 16.43 7.26
N GLN A 38 8.38 15.71 6.51
CA GLN A 38 7.81 14.43 6.93
C GLN A 38 8.83 13.30 6.86
N GLN A 39 9.66 13.27 5.81
CA GLN A 39 10.76 12.30 5.68
C GLN A 39 11.83 12.53 6.75
N ILE A 40 12.25 13.78 6.98
CA ILE A 40 13.21 14.10 8.05
C ILE A 40 12.66 13.72 9.44
N ALA A 41 11.35 13.92 9.66
CA ALA A 41 10.69 13.55 10.91
C ALA A 41 10.70 12.03 11.13
N HIS A 42 10.45 11.28 10.05
CA HIS A 42 10.48 9.82 10.04
C HIS A 42 11.90 9.28 10.30
N ASP A 43 12.89 9.71 9.50
CA ASP A 43 14.28 9.22 9.56
C ASP A 43 14.93 9.47 10.93
N LEU A 44 14.54 10.57 11.57
CA LEU A 44 15.10 11.00 12.84
C LEU A 44 14.22 10.66 14.04
N PHE A 45 13.11 9.96 13.85
CA PHE A 45 12.13 9.58 14.89
C PHE A 45 11.67 10.78 15.76
N ILE A 46 11.38 11.93 15.13
CA ILE A 46 10.88 13.15 15.80
C ILE A 46 9.61 13.66 15.13
N SER A 47 8.85 14.52 15.80
CA SER A 47 7.64 15.09 15.19
C SER A 47 7.96 16.06 14.03
N VAL A 48 7.06 16.18 13.06
CA VAL A 48 7.18 17.16 11.96
C VAL A 48 7.27 18.60 12.51
N ASN A 49 6.63 18.87 13.65
CA ASN A 49 6.74 20.17 14.31
C ASN A 49 8.14 20.40 14.89
N THR A 50 8.76 19.36 15.45
CA THR A 50 10.15 19.39 15.92
C THR A 50 11.12 19.67 14.77
N VAL A 51 10.91 19.05 13.60
CA VAL A 51 11.69 19.34 12.37
C VAL A 51 11.54 20.79 11.94
N LYS A 52 10.32 21.33 11.91
CA LYS A 52 10.08 22.75 11.57
C LYS A 52 10.79 23.70 12.54
N VAL A 53 10.81 23.39 13.84
CA VAL A 53 11.53 24.17 14.85
C VAL A 53 13.04 24.13 14.61
N HIS A 54 13.61 22.96 14.36
CA HIS A 54 15.04 22.84 14.06
C HIS A 54 15.43 23.56 12.77
N LEU A 55 14.63 23.46 11.70
CA LEU A 55 14.89 24.17 10.45
C LEU A 55 14.87 25.68 10.63
N ARG A 56 13.92 26.21 11.40
CA ARG A 56 13.87 27.64 11.73
C ARG A 56 15.13 28.09 12.50
N ASN A 57 15.61 27.28 13.44
CA ASN A 57 16.82 27.58 14.20
C ASN A 57 18.07 27.51 13.31
N ILE A 58 18.16 26.53 12.40
CA ILE A 58 19.22 26.42 11.40
C ILE A 58 19.24 27.67 10.52
N PHE A 59 18.08 28.08 10.00
CA PHE A 59 17.96 29.26 9.14
C PHE A 59 18.41 30.54 9.85
N ALA A 60 17.97 30.74 11.10
CA ALA A 60 18.39 31.88 11.91
C ALA A 60 19.90 31.88 12.19
N LYS A 61 20.51 30.71 12.45
CA LYS A 61 21.95 30.57 12.74
C LYS A 61 22.82 30.75 11.50
N LEU A 62 22.32 30.38 10.32
CA LEU A 62 23.04 30.52 9.06
C LEU A 62 22.75 31.85 8.33
N GLY A 63 21.75 32.61 8.79
CA GLY A 63 21.35 33.88 8.16
C GLY A 63 20.69 33.68 6.80
N VAL A 64 19.97 32.57 6.60
CA VAL A 64 19.33 32.18 5.34
C VAL A 64 17.82 32.09 5.49
N GLU A 65 17.06 32.25 4.42
CA GLU A 65 15.59 32.27 4.48
C GLU A 65 14.93 31.03 3.87
N SER A 66 15.71 30.19 3.18
CA SER A 66 15.18 29.04 2.44
C SER A 66 16.03 27.77 2.58
N ARG A 67 15.38 26.62 2.33
CA ARG A 67 16.04 25.30 2.31
C ARG A 67 17.16 25.24 1.27
N THR A 68 16.91 25.77 0.08
CA THR A 68 17.87 25.77 -1.03
C THR A 68 19.13 26.57 -0.68
N GLU A 69 18.95 27.70 0.00
CA GLU A 69 20.04 28.55 0.46
C GLU A 69 20.84 27.89 1.60
N ALA A 70 20.15 27.27 2.56
CA ALA A 70 20.79 26.48 3.62
C ALA A 70 21.62 25.31 3.07
N THR A 71 21.10 24.58 2.08
CA THR A 71 21.83 23.50 1.38
C THR A 71 23.05 24.02 0.65
N THR A 72 22.90 25.14 -0.09
CA THR A 72 24.00 25.76 -0.83
C THR A 72 25.11 26.22 0.10
N TYR A 73 24.74 26.79 1.26
CA TYR A 73 25.68 27.17 2.31
C TYR A 73 26.42 25.93 2.87
N ALA A 74 25.69 24.87 3.19
CA ALA A 74 26.26 23.64 3.75
C ALA A 74 27.28 22.96 2.81
N ILE A 75 27.03 23.01 1.50
CA ILE A 75 27.95 22.50 0.46
C ILE A 75 29.20 23.37 0.39
N ARG A 76 29.06 24.71 0.36
CA ARG A 76 30.21 25.65 0.33
C ARG A 76 31.08 25.55 1.58
N ALA A 77 30.47 25.28 2.73
CA ALA A 77 31.15 25.09 4.00
C ALA A 77 31.77 23.69 4.16
N GLY A 78 31.55 22.78 3.19
CA GLY A 78 32.10 21.42 3.21
C GLY A 78 31.42 20.47 4.19
N TRP A 79 30.22 20.79 4.69
CA TRP A 79 29.51 20.00 5.70
C TRP A 79 28.69 18.84 5.11
N VAL A 80 28.40 18.92 3.80
CA VAL A 80 27.65 17.93 3.05
C VAL A 80 28.28 17.74 1.68
N ALA A 81 28.57 16.50 1.29
CA ALA A 81 28.95 16.14 -0.06
C ALA A 81 27.73 15.62 -0.84
N MET A 82 27.54 16.10 -2.06
CA MET A 82 26.50 15.58 -2.97
C MET A 82 26.86 14.15 -3.42
N PRO A 83 25.91 13.20 -3.48
CA PRO A 83 26.12 11.99 -4.27
C PRO A 83 26.07 12.39 -5.75
N ILE A 84 27.21 12.30 -6.44
CA ILE A 84 27.26 12.39 -7.90
C ILE A 84 26.72 11.04 -8.43
N PRO A 85 25.73 11.01 -9.34
CA PRO A 85 25.34 9.76 -9.99
C PRO A 85 26.52 9.23 -10.82
N PRO A 86 26.68 7.90 -10.96
CA PRO A 86 27.92 7.32 -11.48
C PRO A 86 28.24 7.85 -12.88
N THR A 87 29.35 8.59 -12.95
CA THR A 87 29.97 9.02 -14.20
C THR A 87 30.56 7.81 -14.92
N LEU A 88 30.03 7.59 -16.13
CA LEU A 88 30.64 6.98 -17.31
C LEU A 88 32.15 6.69 -17.19
N ALA A 89 32.49 5.40 -17.19
CA ALA A 89 33.81 4.94 -17.60
C ALA A 89 33.87 4.95 -19.15
N GLU A 90 34.95 5.53 -19.68
CA GLU A 90 35.30 5.52 -21.11
C GLU A 90 35.61 4.10 -21.58
N ASP A 91 35.04 3.69 -22.72
CA ASP A 91 35.76 2.90 -23.72
C ASP A 91 35.12 2.99 -25.12
N THR A 92 35.88 3.60 -26.04
CA THR A 92 35.98 3.37 -27.49
C THR A 92 34.77 3.54 -28.45
N ASN A 93 34.89 4.58 -29.29
CA ASN A 93 34.49 4.71 -30.71
C ASN A 93 33.16 4.08 -31.19
N THR A 94 32.12 4.91 -31.30
CA THR A 94 31.06 4.78 -32.33
C THR A 94 30.53 6.19 -32.67
N PRO A 95 30.28 6.57 -33.94
CA PRO A 95 29.81 7.92 -34.27
C PRO A 95 28.38 8.12 -33.77
N ALA A 96 28.13 9.24 -33.08
CA ALA A 96 26.84 9.58 -32.50
C ALA A 96 25.73 9.75 -33.57
N PRO A 97 24.49 9.29 -33.31
CA PRO A 97 23.36 9.64 -34.15
C PRO A 97 23.00 11.13 -33.98
N ALA A 98 22.61 11.78 -35.08
CA ALA A 98 22.28 13.20 -35.13
C ALA A 98 21.11 13.57 -34.18
N LYS A 99 21.29 14.65 -33.41
CA LYS A 99 20.25 15.24 -32.54
C LYS A 99 18.99 15.56 -33.36
N PRO A 100 17.77 15.22 -32.88
CA PRO A 100 16.54 15.60 -33.59
C PRO A 100 16.37 17.12 -33.56
N ARG A 101 16.19 17.72 -34.74
CA ARG A 101 15.92 19.16 -34.89
C ARG A 101 14.47 19.42 -34.47
N ILE A 102 14.29 20.10 -33.34
CA ILE A 102 12.99 20.57 -32.84
C ILE A 102 12.31 21.42 -33.94
N ALA A 103 11.09 21.04 -34.32
CA ALA A 103 10.35 21.72 -35.38
C ALA A 103 9.85 23.10 -34.93
N LEU A 104 9.78 24.06 -35.85
CA LEU A 104 9.47 25.47 -35.56
C LEU A 104 8.14 25.66 -34.81
N TRP A 105 7.15 24.78 -35.05
CA TRP A 105 5.85 24.83 -34.40
C TRP A 105 5.91 24.49 -32.89
N GLN A 106 6.84 23.63 -32.46
CA GLN A 106 7.05 23.30 -31.05
C GLN A 106 7.63 24.49 -30.26
N ARG A 107 8.38 25.39 -30.92
CA ARG A 107 8.87 26.64 -30.32
C ARG A 107 7.76 27.69 -30.17
N VAL A 108 6.80 27.72 -31.11
CA VAL A 108 5.65 28.63 -31.05
C VAL A 108 4.70 28.26 -29.92
N VAL A 109 4.44 26.95 -29.72
CA VAL A 109 3.59 26.47 -28.60
C VAL A 109 4.17 26.86 -27.24
N PHE A 110 5.49 26.75 -27.06
CA PHE A 110 6.17 27.18 -25.83
C PHE A 110 6.08 28.69 -25.57
N LEU A 111 6.15 29.52 -26.61
CA LEU A 111 6.04 30.97 -26.47
C LEU A 111 4.61 31.45 -26.18
N VAL A 112 3.59 30.78 -26.74
CA VAL A 112 2.18 31.08 -26.46
C VAL A 112 1.80 30.69 -25.03
N ALA A 113 2.29 29.55 -24.53
CA ALA A 113 2.06 29.12 -23.15
C ALA A 113 2.67 30.10 -22.13
N ALA A 114 3.88 30.60 -22.40
CA ALA A 114 4.55 31.59 -21.53
C ALA A 114 3.83 32.96 -21.52
N ALA A 115 3.25 33.39 -22.64
CA ALA A 115 2.51 34.65 -22.73
C ALA A 115 1.15 34.59 -22.00
N LEU A 116 0.46 33.43 -22.02
CA LEU A 116 -0.81 33.24 -21.30
C LEU A 116 -0.62 33.23 -19.77
N THR A 117 0.50 32.71 -19.28
CA THR A 117 0.84 32.77 -17.84
C THR A 117 1.18 34.20 -17.37
N ALA A 118 1.77 35.04 -18.22
CA ALA A 118 2.08 36.42 -17.87
C ALA A 118 0.82 37.31 -17.80
N ALA A 119 -0.20 37.03 -18.61
CA ALA A 119 -1.46 37.78 -18.62
C ALA A 119 -2.35 37.52 -17.39
N LEU A 120 -2.23 36.36 -16.74
CA LEU A 120 -3.05 36.02 -15.56
C LEU A 120 -2.55 36.68 -14.27
N VAL A 121 -1.29 37.12 -14.22
CA VAL A 121 -0.65 37.72 -13.03
C VAL A 121 -0.88 39.25 -12.94
N LEU A 122 -1.35 39.89 -14.00
CA LEU A 122 -1.50 41.36 -14.10
C LEU A 122 -2.95 41.88 -13.94
N SER A 123 -3.88 41.06 -13.42
CA SER A 123 -5.26 41.52 -13.16
C SER A 123 -5.38 42.12 -11.74
N PRO A 124 -5.90 43.35 -11.56
CA PRO A 124 -6.04 43.98 -10.24
C PRO A 124 -7.24 43.42 -9.45
N PRO A 125 -7.19 43.40 -8.10
CA PRO A 125 -8.27 42.83 -7.28
C PRO A 125 -9.46 43.80 -7.20
N SER A 126 -10.66 43.26 -7.33
CA SER A 126 -11.91 43.96 -7.04
C SER A 126 -12.05 44.19 -5.53
N ARG A 127 -12.04 45.46 -5.11
CA ARG A 127 -12.49 45.89 -3.78
C ARG A 127 -14.01 45.78 -3.71
N GLN A 128 -14.54 45.08 -2.72
CA GLN A 128 -15.90 45.34 -2.22
C GLN A 128 -15.83 45.85 -0.79
N THR A 129 -16.51 46.97 -0.62
CA THR A 129 -16.64 47.83 0.55
C THR A 129 -17.53 47.23 1.63
N ALA A 130 -17.17 47.57 2.87
CA ALA A 130 -17.88 47.28 4.09
C ALA A 130 -19.33 47.81 4.10
N GLY A 131 -20.26 46.97 4.57
CA GLY A 131 -21.56 47.38 5.11
C GLY A 131 -21.54 47.16 6.62
N ASN A 132 -21.46 48.25 7.37
CA ASN A 132 -21.61 48.26 8.83
C ASN A 132 -23.11 48.31 9.16
N GLY A 133 -23.59 47.34 9.92
CA GLY A 133 -24.91 47.33 10.54
C GLY A 133 -24.86 46.48 11.81
N GLY A 134 -24.57 47.12 12.94
CA GLY A 134 -24.59 46.45 14.24
C GLY A 134 -26.00 46.32 14.80
N GLN A 135 -26.27 45.24 15.53
CA GLN A 135 -26.41 45.28 17.00
C GLN A 135 -26.79 43.90 17.57
N LEU A 136 -26.05 43.53 18.62
CA LEU A 136 -26.45 42.84 19.86
C LEU A 136 -27.04 41.42 19.77
N THR A 137 -26.33 40.47 20.36
CA THR A 137 -26.61 40.07 21.75
C THR A 137 -25.44 39.33 22.39
N ASP A 138 -25.46 39.41 23.70
CA ASP A 138 -24.48 39.07 24.71
C ASP A 138 -24.29 37.55 24.87
N GLN A 139 -23.04 37.06 24.83
CA GLN A 139 -22.67 35.81 25.48
C GLN A 139 -21.23 35.91 26.01
N SER A 140 -21.12 36.31 27.27
CA SER A 140 -20.03 35.86 28.14
C SER A 140 -20.60 34.86 29.14
N SER A 141 -20.16 33.60 29.09
CA SER A 141 -19.71 32.80 30.25
C SER A 141 -19.64 31.30 29.92
N ALA A 142 -18.40 30.83 29.81
CA ALA A 142 -17.82 29.67 30.49
C ALA A 142 -18.54 28.29 30.50
N GLY A 143 -17.75 27.27 30.09
CA GLY A 143 -17.92 25.86 30.48
C GLY A 143 -18.59 25.03 29.38
N THR A 144 -17.87 24.33 28.51
CA THR A 144 -17.08 23.15 28.90
C THR A 144 -16.09 22.88 27.77
N SER A 145 -14.79 23.04 28.06
CA SER A 145 -13.72 22.50 27.23
C SER A 145 -13.72 20.98 27.40
N GLY A 146 -14.65 20.29 26.74
CA GLY A 146 -14.45 18.89 26.42
C GLY A 146 -13.36 18.84 25.36
N SER A 147 -12.15 18.44 25.75
CA SER A 147 -11.20 17.92 24.76
C SER A 147 -11.95 16.91 23.90
N PRO A 148 -11.88 16.96 22.55
CA PRO A 148 -12.24 15.79 21.77
C PRO A 148 -11.33 14.69 22.29
N GLY A 149 -11.91 13.69 22.98
CA GLY A 149 -11.15 12.53 23.43
C GLY A 149 -10.38 12.01 22.23
N ALA A 150 -9.06 11.84 22.39
CA ALA A 150 -8.22 11.26 21.37
C ALA A 150 -8.89 9.96 20.91
N ALA A 151 -9.41 9.94 19.68
CA ALA A 151 -9.98 8.73 19.11
C ALA A 151 -8.84 7.70 19.08
N SER A 152 -8.89 6.75 20.01
CA SER A 152 -7.96 5.63 20.05
C SER A 152 -8.04 4.91 18.71
N SER A 153 -6.90 4.74 18.04
CA SER A 153 -6.82 4.02 16.78
C SER A 153 -7.56 2.68 16.89
N ARG A 154 -8.44 2.37 15.93
CA ARG A 154 -9.15 1.08 15.84
C ARG A 154 -8.22 -0.09 15.47
N TRP A 155 -6.97 0.24 15.21
CA TRP A 155 -5.92 -0.70 14.88
C TRP A 155 -5.19 -1.16 16.12
N LEU A 156 -5.10 -2.48 16.28
CA LEU A 156 -4.38 -3.12 17.36
C LEU A 156 -3.21 -3.91 16.78
N ASN A 157 -2.06 -3.82 17.43
CA ASN A 157 -0.92 -4.68 17.12
C ASN A 157 -1.10 -6.04 17.79
N LYS A 158 -0.81 -7.10 17.05
CA LYS A 158 -0.73 -8.47 17.56
C LYS A 158 0.69 -9.01 17.44
N ALA A 159 0.93 -10.22 17.92
CA ALA A 159 2.20 -10.92 17.73
C ALA A 159 2.56 -10.90 16.25
N GLN A 160 3.76 -10.40 15.96
CA GLN A 160 4.25 -10.25 14.61
C GLN A 160 4.56 -11.62 14.02
N MET A 161 4.36 -11.74 12.70
CA MET A 161 4.68 -12.94 11.95
C MET A 161 6.19 -13.24 12.05
N PRO A 162 6.62 -14.49 12.29
CA PRO A 162 8.04 -14.82 12.44
C PRO A 162 8.86 -14.47 11.19
N THR A 163 8.29 -14.65 10.00
CA THR A 163 8.97 -14.38 8.73
C THR A 163 8.31 -13.22 8.00
N ALA A 164 8.97 -12.06 7.91
CA ALA A 164 8.47 -10.91 7.18
C ALA A 164 8.33 -11.21 5.68
N ARG A 165 7.13 -11.00 5.11
CA ARG A 165 6.85 -11.30 3.69
C ARG A 165 5.69 -10.51 3.12
N SER A 166 5.69 -10.38 1.79
CA SER A 166 4.63 -9.75 0.99
C SER A 166 4.16 -10.68 -0.11
N ARG A 167 3.16 -10.28 -0.90
CA ARG A 167 2.61 -11.05 -2.04
C ARG A 167 2.16 -12.46 -1.67
N LEU A 168 1.85 -12.65 -0.38
CA LEU A 168 1.41 -13.88 0.26
C LEU A 168 -0.11 -14.02 0.21
N ALA A 169 -0.59 -15.25 0.33
CA ALA A 169 -2.00 -15.52 0.54
C ALA A 169 -2.33 -15.54 2.04
N VAL A 170 -3.49 -15.01 2.42
CA VAL A 170 -3.97 -15.05 3.80
C VAL A 170 -5.42 -15.55 3.80
N ALA A 171 -5.72 -16.51 4.67
CA ALA A 171 -7.07 -17.07 4.81
C ALA A 171 -7.38 -17.40 6.27
N ALA A 172 -8.65 -17.30 6.65
CA ALA A 172 -9.12 -17.74 7.96
C ALA A 172 -9.84 -19.10 7.85
N SER A 173 -9.44 -20.08 8.66
CA SER A 173 -10.10 -21.38 8.76
C SER A 173 -10.07 -21.87 10.20
N GLY A 174 -11.20 -22.34 10.73
CA GLY A 174 -11.30 -22.86 12.10
C GLY A 174 -10.91 -21.84 13.19
N GLY A 175 -11.13 -20.54 12.96
CA GLY A 175 -10.75 -19.46 13.88
C GLY A 175 -9.26 -19.11 13.89
N LEU A 176 -8.45 -19.75 13.04
CA LEU A 176 -7.02 -19.47 12.87
C LEU A 176 -6.77 -18.70 11.57
N VAL A 177 -5.68 -17.93 11.52
CA VAL A 177 -5.26 -17.16 10.34
C VAL A 177 -4.02 -17.79 9.73
N TYR A 178 -4.10 -18.20 8.47
CA TYR A 178 -3.02 -18.85 7.73
C TYR A 178 -2.35 -17.84 6.81
N ALA A 179 -1.03 -17.72 6.91
CA ALA A 179 -0.20 -16.91 6.03
C ALA A 179 0.67 -17.84 5.17
N ILE A 180 0.36 -17.93 3.88
CA ILE A 180 0.86 -18.95 2.97
C ILE A 180 1.70 -18.33 1.85
N GLY A 181 2.91 -18.86 1.67
CA GLY A 181 3.81 -18.50 0.60
C GLY A 181 4.18 -17.02 0.58
N GLY A 182 4.44 -16.48 -0.61
CA GLY A 182 4.80 -15.08 -0.80
C GLY A 182 6.29 -14.89 -1.07
N ASP A 183 6.73 -13.65 -0.85
CA ASP A 183 8.07 -13.18 -1.18
C ASP A 183 8.75 -12.62 0.07
N THR A 184 10.00 -13.00 0.27
CA THR A 184 10.85 -12.60 1.40
C THR A 184 12.11 -11.89 0.89
N ALA A 185 12.93 -11.39 1.80
CA ALA A 185 14.24 -10.85 1.43
C ALA A 185 15.16 -11.91 0.76
N ASP A 186 14.93 -13.19 1.05
CA ASP A 186 15.68 -14.33 0.48
C ASP A 186 15.02 -14.90 -0.80
N GLY A 187 13.91 -14.30 -1.24
CA GLY A 187 13.15 -14.70 -2.43
C GLY A 187 11.82 -15.40 -2.13
N VAL A 188 11.27 -16.03 -3.17
CA VAL A 188 9.96 -16.70 -3.15
C VAL A 188 9.98 -17.88 -2.20
N THR A 189 8.94 -18.00 -1.37
CA THR A 189 8.87 -19.01 -0.32
C THR A 189 7.58 -19.82 -0.36
N GLY A 190 7.65 -21.06 0.12
CA GLY A 190 6.50 -21.92 0.39
C GLY A 190 6.09 -21.94 1.87
N ILE A 191 6.66 -21.07 2.71
CA ILE A 191 6.41 -21.08 4.16
C ILE A 191 4.92 -20.92 4.47
N VAL A 192 4.42 -21.74 5.40
CA VAL A 192 3.11 -21.61 6.02
C VAL A 192 3.28 -21.33 7.49
N GLU A 193 2.75 -20.21 7.94
CA GLU A 193 2.67 -19.85 9.35
C GLU A 193 1.22 -19.56 9.70
N VAL A 194 0.81 -20.02 10.88
CA VAL A 194 -0.56 -19.95 11.36
C VAL A 194 -0.58 -19.18 12.65
N TYR A 195 -1.40 -18.14 12.68
CA TYR A 195 -1.64 -17.32 13.84
C TYR A 195 -2.88 -17.82 14.59
N ASN A 196 -2.73 -17.99 15.90
CA ASN A 196 -3.83 -18.27 16.81
C ASN A 196 -4.24 -16.98 17.53
N PRO A 197 -5.41 -16.39 17.20
CA PRO A 197 -5.89 -15.18 17.87
C PRO A 197 -6.19 -15.35 19.36
N ALA A 198 -6.47 -16.58 19.83
CA ALA A 198 -6.77 -16.84 21.24
C ALA A 198 -5.53 -16.72 22.13
N ASP A 199 -4.38 -17.16 21.63
CA ASP A 199 -3.13 -17.18 22.39
C ASP A 199 -2.15 -16.07 21.97
N ASP A 200 -2.46 -15.33 20.90
CA ASP A 200 -1.59 -14.33 20.28
C ASP A 200 -0.21 -14.93 19.91
N THR A 201 -0.23 -16.11 19.27
CA THR A 201 0.97 -16.87 18.92
C THR A 201 0.96 -17.34 17.47
N TRP A 202 2.17 -17.61 16.95
CA TRP A 202 2.37 -18.18 15.62
C TRP A 202 2.97 -19.58 15.72
N ALA A 203 2.56 -20.46 14.80
CA ALA A 203 3.15 -21.77 14.61
C ALA A 203 3.43 -22.03 13.14
N ARG A 204 4.50 -22.78 12.84
CA ARG A 204 4.80 -23.25 11.49
C ARG A 204 3.99 -24.51 11.16
N ARG A 205 3.67 -24.68 9.88
CA ARG A 205 2.96 -25.83 9.30
C ARG A 205 3.69 -26.37 8.08
N ALA A 206 3.17 -27.45 7.49
CA ALA A 206 3.68 -28.01 6.26
C ALA A 206 3.75 -26.93 5.18
N SER A 207 4.94 -26.74 4.61
CA SER A 207 5.17 -25.75 3.56
C SER A 207 4.38 -26.09 2.31
N LYS A 208 3.89 -25.06 1.61
CA LYS A 208 3.34 -25.17 0.26
C LYS A 208 4.38 -25.85 -0.66
N PRO A 209 4.02 -26.93 -1.37
CA PRO A 209 4.99 -27.72 -2.14
C PRO A 209 5.67 -26.92 -3.24
N ARG A 210 4.93 -26.05 -3.95
CA ARG A 210 5.50 -25.08 -4.90
C ARG A 210 5.55 -23.68 -4.30
N PRO A 211 6.74 -23.18 -3.92
CA PRO A 211 6.93 -21.79 -3.50
C PRO A 211 6.43 -20.81 -4.58
N THR A 212 5.46 -19.97 -4.23
CA THR A 212 4.93 -18.95 -5.15
C THR A 212 4.60 -17.65 -4.43
N ARG A 213 4.65 -16.55 -5.18
CA ARG A 213 4.19 -15.21 -4.79
C ARG A 213 3.05 -14.75 -5.70
N ASN A 214 2.46 -13.59 -5.38
CA ASN A 214 1.30 -13.01 -6.07
C ASN A 214 0.11 -13.97 -6.07
N ILE A 215 -0.15 -14.57 -4.92
CA ILE A 215 -1.19 -15.58 -4.71
C ILE A 215 -2.30 -15.03 -3.83
N SER A 216 -3.49 -15.61 -3.98
CA SER A 216 -4.62 -15.45 -3.07
C SER A 216 -5.11 -16.82 -2.61
N ALA A 217 -5.78 -16.89 -1.46
CA ALA A 217 -6.34 -18.11 -0.90
C ALA A 217 -7.83 -17.94 -0.57
N ALA A 218 -8.58 -19.03 -0.70
CA ALA A 218 -9.99 -19.09 -0.36
C ALA A 218 -10.29 -20.40 0.36
N VAL A 219 -11.26 -20.37 1.27
CA VAL A 219 -11.62 -21.54 2.08
C VAL A 219 -12.92 -22.13 1.57
N LEU A 220 -12.91 -23.43 1.30
CA LEU A 220 -14.08 -24.24 1.00
C LEU A 220 -14.05 -25.49 1.87
N GLU A 221 -15.13 -25.75 2.59
CA GLU A 221 -15.28 -26.94 3.44
C GLU A 221 -14.11 -27.15 4.42
N GLY A 222 -13.57 -26.06 4.97
CA GLY A 222 -12.44 -26.08 5.91
C GLY A 222 -11.06 -26.25 5.26
N ARG A 223 -10.98 -26.53 3.96
CA ARG A 223 -9.74 -26.65 3.17
C ARG A 223 -9.37 -25.30 2.54
N ILE A 224 -8.08 -25.03 2.41
CA ILE A 224 -7.56 -23.75 1.90
C ILE A 224 -6.99 -23.97 0.50
N TYR A 225 -7.63 -23.37 -0.51
CA TYR A 225 -7.25 -23.49 -1.91
C TYR A 225 -6.33 -22.34 -2.30
N VAL A 226 -5.20 -22.67 -2.94
CA VAL A 226 -4.19 -21.71 -3.41
C VAL A 226 -3.84 -22.00 -4.88
N PRO A 227 -4.62 -21.47 -5.83
CA PRO A 227 -4.37 -21.65 -7.26
C PRO A 227 -3.13 -20.90 -7.76
N GLY A 228 -2.35 -21.51 -8.65
CA GLY A 228 -1.30 -20.83 -9.40
C GLY A 228 -0.26 -20.07 -8.57
N GLY A 229 0.04 -18.85 -9.02
CA GLY A 229 1.08 -17.97 -8.49
C GLY A 229 2.27 -17.82 -9.42
N TYR A 230 3.20 -16.97 -9.01
CA TYR A 230 4.45 -16.69 -9.72
C TYR A 230 5.61 -17.33 -8.95
N ASP A 231 6.31 -18.27 -9.58
CA ASP A 231 7.33 -19.08 -8.90
C ASP A 231 8.69 -18.36 -8.77
N ALA A 232 9.67 -19.06 -8.19
CA ALA A 232 11.02 -18.54 -8.00
C ALA A 232 11.82 -18.36 -9.31
N THR A 233 11.34 -18.91 -10.43
CA THR A 233 11.93 -18.76 -11.76
C THR A 233 11.27 -17.67 -12.59
N ASP A 234 10.41 -16.86 -11.95
CA ASP A 234 9.63 -15.82 -12.58
C ASP A 234 8.68 -16.37 -13.66
N GLN A 235 8.01 -17.48 -13.37
CA GLN A 235 6.98 -18.04 -14.22
C GLN A 235 5.65 -18.12 -13.49
N ALA A 236 4.57 -17.73 -14.16
CA ALA A 236 3.23 -18.05 -13.69
C ALA A 236 3.01 -19.56 -13.82
N ILE A 237 2.33 -20.16 -12.84
CA ILE A 237 2.03 -21.60 -12.85
C ILE A 237 0.52 -21.85 -12.80
N SER A 238 0.09 -23.03 -13.25
CA SER A 238 -1.33 -23.44 -13.25
C SER A 238 -1.70 -24.42 -12.15
N ALA A 239 -0.73 -24.92 -11.37
CA ALA A 239 -0.97 -25.90 -10.31
C ALA A 239 -1.93 -25.33 -9.24
N VAL A 240 -2.91 -26.11 -8.80
CA VAL A 240 -3.85 -25.72 -7.75
C VAL A 240 -3.56 -26.58 -6.53
N GLU A 241 -2.99 -25.96 -5.50
CA GLU A 241 -2.58 -26.65 -4.28
C GLU A 241 -3.58 -26.35 -3.16
N VAL A 242 -4.05 -27.41 -2.51
CA VAL A 242 -5.07 -27.37 -1.47
C VAL A 242 -4.46 -27.86 -0.16
N TYR A 243 -4.47 -27.00 0.84
CA TYR A 243 -4.01 -27.31 2.18
C TYR A 243 -5.19 -27.78 3.04
N ASP A 244 -5.02 -28.92 3.71
CA ASP A 244 -5.92 -29.42 4.73
C ASP A 244 -5.36 -29.11 6.12
N PRO A 245 -5.95 -28.13 6.84
CA PRO A 245 -5.49 -27.78 8.17
C PRO A 245 -5.63 -28.87 9.23
N SER A 246 -6.53 -29.85 9.01
CA SER A 246 -6.79 -30.92 9.99
C SER A 246 -5.69 -31.98 9.99
N SER A 247 -5.10 -32.25 8.82
CA SER A 247 -4.04 -33.23 8.63
C SER A 247 -2.65 -32.60 8.48
N ASP A 248 -2.55 -31.28 8.33
CA ASP A 248 -1.31 -30.56 8.02
C ASP A 248 -0.66 -31.09 6.73
N THR A 249 -1.48 -31.31 5.70
CA THR A 249 -1.03 -31.86 4.41
C THR A 249 -1.50 -31.02 3.23
N TRP A 250 -0.77 -31.16 2.12
CA TRP A 250 -1.08 -30.53 0.85
C TRP A 250 -1.48 -31.58 -0.18
N ASN A 251 -2.48 -31.26 -0.99
CA ASN A 251 -2.90 -32.05 -2.14
C ASN A 251 -3.00 -31.15 -3.38
N GLU A 252 -2.97 -31.73 -4.57
CA GLU A 252 -3.27 -31.02 -5.82
C GLU A 252 -4.65 -31.42 -6.31
N VAL A 253 -5.36 -30.45 -6.91
CA VAL A 253 -6.63 -30.66 -7.64
C VAL A 253 -6.46 -30.24 -9.09
N HIS A 254 -7.52 -30.31 -9.90
CA HIS A 254 -7.44 -30.00 -11.32
C HIS A 254 -6.77 -28.63 -11.57
N PRO A 255 -5.72 -28.59 -12.42
CA PRO A 255 -4.98 -27.36 -12.65
C PRO A 255 -5.86 -26.29 -13.30
N LEU A 256 -5.46 -25.03 -13.12
CA LEU A 256 -6.03 -23.90 -13.83
C LEU A 256 -5.95 -24.12 -15.35
N PRO A 257 -6.94 -23.62 -16.13
CA PRO A 257 -6.91 -23.74 -17.60
C PRO A 257 -5.71 -23.04 -18.25
N GLU A 258 -5.14 -22.04 -17.59
CA GLU A 258 -3.91 -21.34 -17.99
C GLU A 258 -3.09 -20.96 -16.75
N PRO A 259 -1.77 -20.74 -16.88
CA PRO A 259 -0.96 -20.22 -15.78
C PRO A 259 -1.44 -18.84 -15.32
N LEU A 260 -1.57 -18.65 -14.00
CA LEU A 260 -2.18 -17.44 -13.47
C LEU A 260 -1.55 -17.01 -12.14
N CYS A 261 -1.25 -15.72 -12.01
CA CYS A 261 -0.86 -15.07 -10.77
C CYS A 261 -1.55 -13.70 -10.63
N ALA A 262 -1.40 -13.04 -9.48
CA ALA A 262 -1.94 -11.70 -9.20
C ALA A 262 -3.45 -11.55 -9.45
N TYR A 263 -4.20 -12.64 -9.42
CA TYR A 263 -5.64 -12.67 -9.63
C TYR A 263 -6.37 -12.25 -8.34
N ALA A 264 -7.57 -11.71 -8.49
CA ALA A 264 -8.49 -11.56 -7.36
C ALA A 264 -9.27 -12.87 -7.18
N MET A 265 -9.58 -13.28 -5.95
CA MET A 265 -10.28 -14.53 -5.69
C MET A 265 -11.24 -14.43 -4.51
N THR A 266 -12.37 -15.13 -4.59
CA THR A 266 -13.27 -15.36 -3.46
C THR A 266 -13.98 -16.71 -3.58
N ALA A 267 -14.50 -17.20 -2.47
CA ALA A 267 -15.40 -18.36 -2.45
C ALA A 267 -16.85 -17.88 -2.35
N TRP A 268 -17.74 -18.51 -3.10
CA TRP A 268 -19.18 -18.24 -3.04
C TRP A 268 -19.98 -19.50 -3.37
N GLN A 269 -20.95 -19.84 -2.52
CA GLN A 269 -21.82 -21.01 -2.64
C GLN A 269 -21.09 -22.31 -3.06
N GLY A 270 -20.00 -22.64 -2.36
CA GLY A 270 -19.26 -23.89 -2.60
C GLY A 270 -18.27 -23.85 -3.77
N ARG A 271 -18.18 -22.74 -4.51
CA ARG A 271 -17.28 -22.60 -5.68
C ARG A 271 -16.22 -21.52 -5.46
N LEU A 272 -15.12 -21.63 -6.18
CA LEU A 272 -14.11 -20.57 -6.25
C LEU A 272 -14.32 -19.73 -7.49
N TYR A 273 -14.15 -18.42 -7.35
CA TYR A 273 -14.21 -17.47 -8.45
C TYR A 273 -12.90 -16.69 -8.49
N LEU A 274 -12.18 -16.79 -9.61
CA LEU A 274 -10.96 -16.05 -9.88
C LEU A 274 -11.22 -15.03 -10.98
N PHE A 275 -10.75 -13.81 -10.77
CA PHE A 275 -10.98 -12.68 -11.67
C PHE A 275 -9.67 -12.03 -12.08
N GLY A 276 -9.48 -11.88 -13.39
CA GLY A 276 -8.33 -11.24 -14.00
C GLY A 276 -7.02 -11.90 -13.56
N GLY A 277 -6.00 -11.09 -13.29
CA GLY A 277 -4.65 -11.54 -12.96
C GLY A 277 -3.69 -11.41 -14.13
N SER A 278 -2.61 -12.18 -14.11
CA SER A 278 -1.57 -12.18 -15.13
C SER A 278 -1.05 -13.59 -15.42
N ASP A 279 -0.83 -13.87 -16.70
CA ASP A 279 -0.16 -15.09 -17.21
C ASP A 279 1.38 -15.01 -17.13
N GLY A 280 1.93 -13.95 -16.52
CA GLY A 280 3.36 -13.65 -16.49
C GLY A 280 3.86 -12.80 -17.66
N ILE A 281 3.02 -12.57 -18.67
CA ILE A 281 3.35 -11.75 -19.85
C ILE A 281 2.45 -10.52 -19.91
N ARG A 282 1.15 -10.70 -19.70
CA ARG A 282 0.12 -9.66 -19.78
C ARG A 282 -0.88 -9.80 -18.63
N TYR A 283 -1.65 -8.74 -18.41
CA TYR A 283 -2.85 -8.82 -17.56
C TYR A 283 -4.00 -9.41 -18.36
N LEU A 284 -4.88 -10.14 -17.66
CA LEU A 284 -6.03 -10.84 -18.22
C LEU A 284 -7.34 -10.25 -17.71
N ASP A 285 -8.39 -10.42 -18.50
CA ASP A 285 -9.80 -10.11 -18.18
C ASP A 285 -10.62 -11.39 -17.90
N HIS A 286 -9.99 -12.56 -17.94
CA HIS A 286 -10.67 -13.84 -17.78
C HIS A 286 -11.28 -14.01 -16.37
N VAL A 287 -12.36 -14.79 -16.32
CA VAL A 287 -13.01 -15.24 -15.08
C VAL A 287 -13.04 -16.75 -15.08
N TRP A 288 -12.48 -17.36 -14.04
CA TRP A 288 -12.42 -18.81 -13.88
C TRP A 288 -13.21 -19.22 -12.64
N ILE A 289 -14.11 -20.20 -12.82
CA ILE A 289 -15.00 -20.72 -11.78
C ILE A 289 -14.65 -22.18 -11.55
N TYR A 290 -14.22 -22.52 -10.34
CA TYR A 290 -13.90 -23.90 -9.97
C TYR A 290 -15.04 -24.52 -9.17
N ASP A 291 -15.46 -25.71 -9.60
CA ASP A 291 -16.39 -26.56 -8.89
C ASP A 291 -15.62 -27.72 -8.22
N PRO A 292 -15.53 -27.74 -6.88
CA PRO A 292 -14.82 -28.79 -6.16
C PRO A 292 -15.53 -30.14 -6.19
N ASP A 293 -16.84 -30.19 -6.47
CA ASP A 293 -17.60 -31.45 -6.50
C ASP A 293 -17.31 -32.24 -7.77
N THR A 294 -17.06 -31.53 -8.87
CA THR A 294 -16.71 -32.14 -10.17
C THR A 294 -15.23 -32.07 -10.49
N ASP A 295 -14.42 -31.35 -9.70
CA ASP A 295 -12.99 -31.08 -9.94
C ASP A 295 -12.76 -30.48 -11.34
N THR A 296 -13.54 -29.46 -11.69
CA THR A 296 -13.47 -28.84 -13.02
C THR A 296 -13.53 -27.32 -12.96
N TRP A 297 -12.88 -26.70 -13.94
CA TRP A 297 -12.94 -25.26 -14.20
C TRP A 297 -13.92 -24.93 -15.32
N GLY A 298 -14.73 -23.89 -15.13
CA GLY A 298 -15.57 -23.27 -16.14
C GLY A 298 -15.19 -21.81 -16.36
N ALA A 299 -15.38 -21.31 -17.58
CA ALA A 299 -15.21 -19.89 -17.88
C ALA A 299 -16.48 -19.10 -17.46
N GLY A 300 -16.28 -17.99 -16.75
CA GLY A 300 -17.33 -16.99 -16.50
C GLY A 300 -17.27 -15.85 -17.51
N THR A 301 -18.20 -14.90 -17.41
CA THR A 301 -18.20 -13.70 -18.25
C THR A 301 -17.01 -12.80 -17.92
N ALA A 302 -16.19 -12.48 -18.92
CA ALA A 302 -14.97 -11.68 -18.77
C ALA A 302 -15.21 -10.27 -18.21
N LEU A 303 -14.15 -9.72 -17.61
CA LEU A 303 -14.07 -8.35 -17.13
C LEU A 303 -14.17 -7.35 -18.32
N SER A 304 -14.60 -6.13 -18.03
CA SER A 304 -14.65 -5.05 -19.01
C SER A 304 -13.25 -4.60 -19.50
N GLN A 305 -12.23 -4.81 -18.67
CA GLN A 305 -10.83 -4.55 -19.00
C GLN A 305 -9.89 -5.47 -18.22
N PRO A 306 -8.75 -5.88 -18.83
CA PRO A 306 -7.75 -6.69 -18.14
C PRO A 306 -7.14 -5.97 -16.94
N ARG A 307 -7.01 -6.68 -15.80
CA ARG A 307 -6.34 -6.14 -14.61
C ARG A 307 -5.88 -7.24 -13.67
N GLY A 308 -4.76 -7.00 -13.00
CA GLY A 308 -4.28 -7.81 -11.88
C GLY A 308 -4.29 -7.02 -10.58
N PHE A 309 -3.99 -7.71 -9.48
CA PHE A 309 -3.83 -7.14 -8.15
C PHE A 309 -5.05 -6.34 -7.65
N ALA A 310 -6.23 -6.73 -8.14
CA ALA A 310 -7.51 -6.33 -7.61
C ALA A 310 -7.85 -7.19 -6.38
N ALA A 311 -8.92 -6.83 -5.67
CA ALA A 311 -9.44 -7.62 -4.56
C ALA A 311 -10.90 -8.02 -4.81
N ALA A 312 -11.26 -9.26 -4.48
CA ALA A 312 -12.61 -9.78 -4.63
C ALA A 312 -13.19 -10.18 -3.26
N ALA A 313 -14.46 -9.86 -3.04
CA ALA A 313 -15.17 -10.18 -1.80
C ALA A 313 -16.63 -10.56 -2.08
N ALA A 314 -17.02 -11.75 -1.63
CA ALA A 314 -18.42 -12.20 -1.67
C ALA A 314 -19.25 -11.54 -0.57
N VAL A 315 -20.42 -10.99 -0.92
CA VAL A 315 -21.42 -10.46 0.01
C VAL A 315 -22.82 -10.83 -0.45
N GLY A 316 -23.50 -11.69 0.32
CA GLY A 316 -24.82 -12.20 -0.03
C GLY A 316 -24.78 -12.95 -1.36
N GLU A 317 -25.58 -12.52 -2.33
CA GLU A 317 -25.69 -13.15 -3.66
C GLU A 317 -24.73 -12.53 -4.71
N ARG A 318 -23.78 -11.71 -4.27
CA ARG A 318 -22.96 -10.87 -5.14
C ARG A 318 -21.49 -11.03 -4.79
N ILE A 319 -20.62 -10.82 -5.77
CA ILE A 319 -19.19 -10.71 -5.59
C ILE A 319 -18.77 -9.30 -6.02
N TYR A 320 -18.05 -8.59 -5.16
CA TYR A 320 -17.51 -7.28 -5.48
C TYR A 320 -16.05 -7.40 -5.85
N LEU A 321 -15.68 -6.82 -6.98
CA LEU A 321 -14.31 -6.73 -7.46
C LEU A 321 -13.87 -5.26 -7.45
N VAL A 322 -12.78 -4.99 -6.74
CA VAL A 322 -12.36 -3.63 -6.43
C VAL A 322 -10.90 -3.40 -6.80
N GLY A 323 -10.64 -2.26 -7.44
CA GLY A 323 -9.31 -1.76 -7.77
C GLY A 323 -8.60 -2.59 -8.82
N GLY A 324 -7.29 -2.67 -8.69
CA GLY A 324 -6.38 -3.39 -9.58
C GLY A 324 -5.45 -2.47 -10.36
N TYR A 325 -4.67 -3.08 -11.23
CA TYR A 325 -3.67 -2.44 -12.07
C TYR A 325 -3.70 -3.09 -13.45
N ASP A 326 -3.76 -2.27 -14.50
CA ASP A 326 -3.88 -2.71 -15.89
C ASP A 326 -2.53 -2.81 -16.62
N GLY A 327 -1.42 -2.57 -15.91
CA GLY A 327 -0.09 -2.47 -16.50
C GLY A 327 0.38 -1.06 -16.80
N GLN A 328 -0.49 -0.06 -16.65
CA GLN A 328 -0.16 1.36 -16.81
C GLN A 328 -0.52 2.16 -15.57
N VAL A 329 -1.75 2.02 -15.08
CA VAL A 329 -2.29 2.81 -13.96
C VAL A 329 -3.00 1.94 -12.93
N GLU A 330 -3.00 2.39 -11.68
CA GLU A 330 -3.89 1.84 -10.66
C GLU A 330 -5.33 2.25 -10.98
N LEU A 331 -6.29 1.37 -10.70
CA LEU A 331 -7.69 1.55 -11.05
C LEU A 331 -8.52 1.84 -9.79
N PRO A 332 -9.48 2.77 -9.85
CA PRO A 332 -10.42 3.02 -8.75
C PRO A 332 -11.71 2.18 -8.88
N LEU A 333 -11.79 1.28 -9.86
CA LEU A 333 -13.04 0.61 -10.25
C LEU A 333 -13.63 -0.23 -9.12
N CYS A 334 -14.95 -0.25 -9.06
CA CYS A 334 -15.73 -1.15 -8.20
C CYS A 334 -16.83 -1.75 -9.07
N GLU A 335 -16.82 -3.06 -9.24
CA GLU A 335 -17.77 -3.78 -10.06
C GLU A 335 -18.42 -4.89 -9.24
N GLU A 336 -19.73 -5.05 -9.41
CA GLU A 336 -20.53 -6.12 -8.84
C GLU A 336 -20.70 -7.21 -9.89
N TYR A 337 -20.37 -8.45 -9.52
CA TYR A 337 -20.60 -9.66 -10.29
C TYR A 337 -21.72 -10.48 -9.64
N ARG A 338 -22.68 -10.92 -10.45
CA ARG A 338 -23.80 -11.78 -10.05
C ARG A 338 -23.62 -13.16 -10.66
N PRO A 339 -23.11 -14.15 -9.91
CA PRO A 339 -22.92 -15.49 -10.43
C PRO A 339 -24.19 -16.13 -10.98
N ALA A 340 -25.36 -15.83 -10.38
CA ALA A 340 -26.65 -16.36 -10.83
C ALA A 340 -27.13 -15.84 -12.19
N ALA A 341 -26.52 -14.77 -12.72
CA ALA A 341 -26.82 -14.23 -14.04
C ALA A 341 -25.98 -14.87 -15.15
N GLU A 342 -25.02 -15.73 -14.81
CA GLU A 342 -24.24 -16.45 -15.82
C GLU A 342 -25.14 -17.36 -16.67
N GLY A 343 -24.98 -17.27 -17.99
CA GLY A 343 -25.73 -18.08 -18.95
C GLY A 343 -27.22 -17.72 -19.12
N THR A 344 -27.74 -16.70 -18.43
CA THR A 344 -29.15 -16.27 -18.56
C THR A 344 -29.38 -15.33 -19.74
N GLY A 345 -28.31 -14.76 -20.30
CA GLY A 345 -28.36 -13.73 -21.35
C GLY A 345 -28.34 -12.29 -20.81
N GLU A 346 -28.49 -12.10 -19.50
CA GLU A 346 -28.25 -10.81 -18.84
C GLU A 346 -26.75 -10.64 -18.52
N SER A 347 -26.26 -9.40 -18.47
CA SER A 347 -24.89 -9.15 -18.02
C SER A 347 -24.76 -9.47 -16.53
N PRO A 348 -23.82 -10.35 -16.12
CA PRO A 348 -23.56 -10.61 -14.71
C PRO A 348 -22.81 -9.46 -14.03
N TRP A 349 -22.23 -8.53 -14.82
CA TRP A 349 -21.50 -7.38 -14.33
C TRP A 349 -22.39 -6.15 -14.22
N THR A 350 -22.25 -5.43 -13.10
CA THR A 350 -22.84 -4.10 -12.87
C THR A 350 -21.78 -3.18 -12.28
N ALA A 351 -21.50 -2.05 -12.94
CA ALA A 351 -20.61 -1.04 -12.40
C ALA A 351 -21.22 -0.39 -11.14
N ARG A 352 -20.38 -0.20 -10.11
CA ARG A 352 -20.73 0.50 -8.86
C ARG A 352 -19.93 1.78 -8.76
N ARG A 353 -20.21 2.59 -7.75
CA ARG A 353 -19.41 3.80 -7.51
C ARG A 353 -17.94 3.45 -7.32
N SER A 354 -17.05 4.10 -8.06
CA SER A 354 -15.60 3.93 -7.94
C SER A 354 -15.07 4.51 -6.62
N MET A 355 -13.95 3.95 -6.15
CA MET A 355 -13.16 4.48 -5.04
C MET A 355 -12.68 5.90 -5.33
N SER A 356 -12.37 6.64 -4.28
CA SER A 356 -11.84 8.00 -4.40
C SER A 356 -10.38 7.99 -4.82
N SER A 357 -9.63 6.97 -4.40
CA SER A 357 -8.23 6.75 -4.77
C SER A 357 -8.08 5.45 -5.56
N PRO A 358 -7.41 5.45 -6.71
CA PRO A 358 -7.04 4.23 -7.41
C PRO A 358 -6.05 3.38 -6.60
N ARG A 359 -6.21 2.05 -6.61
CA ARG A 359 -5.43 1.13 -5.76
C ARG A 359 -5.15 -0.18 -6.50
N GLY A 360 -3.88 -0.57 -6.60
CA GLY A 360 -3.42 -1.91 -6.97
C GLY A 360 -2.66 -2.58 -5.82
N GLY A 361 -2.78 -3.89 -5.67
CA GLY A 361 -2.16 -4.64 -4.57
C GLY A 361 -2.84 -4.39 -3.22
N LEU A 362 -4.14 -4.11 -3.27
CA LEU A 362 -5.03 -3.87 -2.14
C LEU A 362 -5.66 -5.18 -1.63
N VAL A 363 -6.32 -5.11 -0.48
CA VAL A 363 -7.24 -6.15 0.01
C VAL A 363 -8.64 -5.59 0.16
N ALA A 364 -9.64 -6.46 0.01
CA ALA A 364 -11.05 -6.15 0.28
C ALA A 364 -11.62 -7.23 1.21
N VAL A 365 -12.17 -6.81 2.35
CA VAL A 365 -12.76 -7.72 3.33
C VAL A 365 -14.21 -7.30 3.59
N PRO A 366 -15.19 -8.20 3.39
CA PRO A 366 -16.58 -7.90 3.70
C PRO A 366 -16.83 -8.01 5.20
N ALA A 367 -17.52 -7.03 5.77
CA ALA A 367 -18.02 -7.10 7.15
C ALA A 367 -19.24 -6.18 7.32
N GLU A 368 -20.31 -6.71 7.90
CA GLU A 368 -21.46 -5.93 8.39
C GLU A 368 -22.08 -4.96 7.37
N GLY A 369 -22.25 -5.41 6.12
CA GLY A 369 -22.83 -4.60 5.04
C GLY A 369 -21.87 -3.58 4.41
N TYR A 370 -20.59 -3.63 4.80
CA TYR A 370 -19.52 -2.84 4.20
C TYR A 370 -18.48 -3.72 3.52
N LEU A 371 -17.77 -3.16 2.54
CA LEU A 371 -16.48 -3.67 2.09
C LEU A 371 -15.38 -2.77 2.64
N TYR A 372 -14.46 -3.33 3.41
CA TYR A 372 -13.28 -2.63 3.91
C TYR A 372 -12.13 -2.86 2.94
N VAL A 373 -11.68 -1.78 2.31
CA VAL A 373 -10.63 -1.79 1.30
C VAL A 373 -9.39 -1.09 1.84
N MET A 374 -8.30 -1.83 1.94
CA MET A 374 -7.11 -1.40 2.66
C MET A 374 -5.87 -1.52 1.80
N GLY A 375 -5.00 -0.53 1.97
CA GLY A 375 -3.70 -0.44 1.31
C GLY A 375 -3.76 -0.28 -0.22
N GLY A 376 -2.71 -0.78 -0.87
CA GLY A 376 -2.36 -0.53 -2.26
C GLY A 376 -1.30 0.57 -2.39
N GLY A 377 -1.25 1.26 -3.53
CA GLY A 377 -0.40 2.44 -3.70
C GLY A 377 0.95 2.08 -4.33
N TRP A 378 0.90 1.63 -5.58
CA TRP A 378 2.09 1.45 -6.41
C TRP A 378 2.58 2.74 -7.02
N THR A 379 1.65 3.54 -7.53
CA THR A 379 1.92 4.77 -8.26
C THR A 379 1.68 6.00 -7.41
N THR A 380 0.79 5.90 -6.42
CA THR A 380 0.35 7.02 -5.60
C THR A 380 0.50 6.72 -4.11
N TYR A 381 0.90 7.74 -3.34
CA TYR A 381 0.98 7.63 -1.89
C TYR A 381 -0.43 7.69 -1.29
N LEU A 382 -0.85 6.61 -0.61
CA LEU A 382 -2.17 6.52 0.00
C LEU A 382 -2.12 7.04 1.44
N THR A 383 -3.06 7.94 1.77
CA THR A 383 -3.17 8.58 3.08
C THR A 383 -4.16 7.88 4.01
N GLY A 384 -4.91 6.90 3.51
CA GLY A 384 -5.92 6.18 4.28
C GLY A 384 -6.50 4.97 3.56
N SER A 385 -7.32 4.24 4.29
CA SER A 385 -8.14 3.14 3.77
C SER A 385 -9.54 3.64 3.45
N GLU A 386 -10.30 2.87 2.68
CA GLU A 386 -11.64 3.22 2.24
C GLU A 386 -12.61 2.09 2.60
N ARG A 387 -13.82 2.44 3.04
CA ARG A 387 -14.91 1.47 3.21
C ARG A 387 -16.08 1.85 2.32
N TYR A 388 -16.71 0.85 1.74
CA TYR A 388 -17.85 1.00 0.85
C TYR A 388 -19.12 0.53 1.52
N ASP A 389 -20.11 1.43 1.66
CA ASP A 389 -21.46 1.14 2.11
C ASP A 389 -22.24 0.52 0.93
N ILE A 390 -22.48 -0.79 1.00
CA ILE A 390 -23.06 -1.56 -0.12
C ILE A 390 -24.49 -1.10 -0.42
N ALA A 391 -25.25 -0.77 0.62
CA ALA A 391 -26.64 -0.35 0.49
C ALA A 391 -26.76 1.06 -0.10
N LYS A 392 -25.80 1.95 0.22
CA LYS A 392 -25.82 3.35 -0.22
C LYS A 392 -24.98 3.64 -1.46
N ASP A 393 -24.21 2.67 -1.96
CA ASP A 393 -23.28 2.86 -3.07
C ASP A 393 -22.30 4.02 -2.80
N LEU A 394 -21.73 4.05 -1.59
CA LEU A 394 -20.94 5.19 -1.09
C LEU A 394 -19.63 4.76 -0.45
N TRP A 395 -18.55 5.43 -0.84
CA TRP A 395 -17.24 5.29 -0.21
C TRP A 395 -17.05 6.32 0.92
N THR A 396 -16.43 5.87 2.00
CA THR A 396 -15.96 6.73 3.09
C THR A 396 -14.54 6.35 3.48
N THR A 397 -13.71 7.34 3.81
CA THR A 397 -12.34 7.10 4.23
C THR A 397 -12.27 6.78 5.72
N PHE A 398 -11.25 5.99 6.10
CA PHE A 398 -10.88 5.76 7.49
C PHE A 398 -9.37 5.58 7.62
N ASP A 399 -8.86 5.69 8.84
CA ASP A 399 -7.43 5.72 9.10
C ASP A 399 -6.74 4.40 8.73
N SER A 400 -5.55 4.52 8.13
CA SER A 400 -4.63 3.41 7.87
C SER A 400 -3.51 3.42 8.91
N PRO A 401 -3.10 2.26 9.46
CA PRO A 401 -2.05 2.19 10.47
C PRO A 401 -0.65 2.39 9.86
N LEU A 402 -0.54 2.13 8.55
CA LEU A 402 0.63 2.35 7.73
C LEU A 402 0.25 3.32 6.61
N LEU A 403 0.98 4.43 6.53
CA LEU A 403 0.81 5.45 5.49
C LEU A 403 1.80 5.18 4.36
N GLY A 404 1.36 5.36 3.11
CA GLY A 404 2.22 5.17 1.93
C GLY A 404 2.03 3.84 1.23
N GLN A 405 3.12 3.10 1.01
CA GLN A 405 3.17 1.94 0.11
C GLN A 405 2.71 0.62 0.74
N TRP A 406 1.78 0.63 1.71
CA TRP A 406 1.33 -0.61 2.35
C TRP A 406 0.49 -1.44 1.38
N ARG A 407 1.16 -2.39 0.71
CA ARG A 407 0.61 -3.13 -0.43
C ARG A 407 0.99 -4.60 -0.38
N THR A 408 0.26 -5.41 -1.13
CA THR A 408 0.53 -6.86 -1.27
C THR A 408 0.65 -7.58 0.08
N PHE A 409 -0.12 -7.14 1.08
CA PHE A 409 -0.39 -7.91 2.28
C PHE A 409 -1.64 -8.76 2.04
N GLY A 410 -1.86 -9.75 2.89
CA GLY A 410 -3.14 -10.46 2.89
C GLY A 410 -4.00 -10.04 4.06
N ALA A 411 -5.31 -10.28 3.94
CA ALA A 411 -6.23 -10.03 5.02
C ALA A 411 -7.25 -11.16 5.15
N ALA A 412 -7.69 -11.42 6.38
CA ALA A 412 -8.75 -12.37 6.65
C ALA A 412 -9.62 -11.86 7.80
N ALA A 413 -10.93 -12.07 7.65
CA ALA A 413 -11.90 -11.85 8.72
C ALA A 413 -11.95 -13.08 9.63
N VAL A 414 -11.91 -12.84 10.94
CA VAL A 414 -12.10 -13.88 11.96
C VAL A 414 -13.24 -13.45 12.87
N GLU A 415 -14.16 -14.37 13.14
CA GLU A 415 -15.22 -14.15 14.13
C GLU A 415 -14.63 -14.21 15.55
N SER A 416 -14.87 -13.17 16.34
CA SER A 416 -14.55 -13.10 17.76
C SER A 416 -15.82 -12.96 18.59
N LYS A 417 -15.72 -13.16 19.92
CA LYS A 417 -16.83 -12.96 20.86
C LYS A 417 -17.42 -11.54 20.79
N ASP A 418 -16.59 -10.56 20.43
CA ASP A 418 -16.96 -9.15 20.33
C ASP A 418 -17.34 -8.71 18.91
N GLY A 419 -17.44 -9.66 17.96
CA GLY A 419 -17.76 -9.44 16.55
C GLY A 419 -16.61 -9.77 15.60
N THR A 420 -16.82 -9.58 14.31
CA THR A 420 -15.82 -9.83 13.27
C THR A 420 -14.63 -8.87 13.43
N VAL A 421 -13.43 -9.43 13.45
CA VAL A 421 -12.16 -8.68 13.40
C VAL A 421 -11.43 -8.98 12.11
N VAL A 422 -10.79 -7.96 11.53
CA VAL A 422 -10.02 -8.12 10.29
C VAL A 422 -8.54 -8.13 10.61
N HIS A 423 -7.90 -9.27 10.38
CA HIS A 423 -6.45 -9.40 10.44
C HIS A 423 -5.85 -8.96 9.11
N THR A 424 -4.83 -8.10 9.17
CA THR A 424 -3.99 -7.76 8.03
C THR A 424 -2.57 -8.25 8.32
N ILE A 425 -2.04 -9.08 7.43
CA ILE A 425 -0.82 -9.84 7.65
C ILE A 425 0.22 -9.53 6.56
N GLY A 426 1.41 -9.15 7.02
CA GLY A 426 2.58 -8.90 6.19
C GLY A 426 2.45 -7.65 5.33
N GLY A 427 2.96 -7.75 4.10
CA GLY A 427 2.95 -6.69 3.11
C GLY A 427 4.31 -6.10 2.84
N TRP A 428 4.32 -5.12 1.95
CA TRP A 428 5.49 -4.35 1.59
C TRP A 428 5.30 -2.91 2.04
N SER A 429 6.37 -2.29 2.54
CA SER A 429 6.53 -0.84 2.68
C SER A 429 8.02 -0.57 2.80
N ASP A 430 8.67 -0.26 1.67
CA ASP A 430 10.13 -0.19 1.48
C ASP A 430 10.93 -1.47 1.78
N ARG A 431 10.35 -2.37 2.57
CA ARG A 431 10.80 -3.72 2.92
C ARG A 431 9.61 -4.66 3.09
N HIS A 432 9.87 -5.96 3.14
CA HIS A 432 8.89 -6.94 3.59
C HIS A 432 8.54 -6.71 5.06
N LEU A 433 7.27 -6.84 5.41
CA LEU A 433 6.76 -6.62 6.75
C LEU A 433 6.38 -7.94 7.41
N SER A 434 6.60 -8.03 8.73
CA SER A 434 6.05 -9.08 9.61
C SER A 434 4.75 -8.65 10.29
N ALA A 435 4.14 -7.56 9.80
CA ALA A 435 2.97 -6.92 10.39
C ALA A 435 1.84 -7.92 10.65
N ASN A 436 1.31 -7.93 11.87
CA ASN A 436 0.01 -8.51 12.20
C ASN A 436 -0.81 -7.43 12.89
N LEU A 437 -1.69 -6.79 12.13
CA LEU A 437 -2.51 -5.70 12.60
C LEU A 437 -3.97 -6.14 12.55
N VAL A 438 -4.73 -5.75 13.56
CA VAL A 438 -6.14 -6.06 13.66
C VAL A 438 -6.94 -4.78 13.57
N TYR A 439 -7.85 -4.71 12.62
CA TYR A 439 -8.86 -3.67 12.58
C TYR A 439 -10.14 -4.17 13.25
N GLN A 440 -10.55 -3.48 14.30
CA GLN A 440 -11.80 -3.77 14.99
C GLN A 440 -12.96 -3.04 14.28
N VAL A 441 -13.82 -3.81 13.61
CA VAL A 441 -14.97 -3.29 12.83
C VAL A 441 -15.95 -2.56 13.76
N PHE A 442 -16.15 -3.03 15.01
CA PHE A 442 -17.00 -2.39 16.02
C PHE A 442 -16.48 -2.49 17.47
N TYR A 443 -16.82 -1.47 18.28
CA TYR A 443 -16.85 -1.56 19.75
C TYR A 443 -18.30 -1.67 20.22
N ARG A 444 -18.66 -2.72 20.97
CA ARG A 444 -19.87 -2.68 21.81
C ARG A 444 -19.50 -1.94 23.10
N ILE A 445 -19.95 -0.69 23.24
CA ILE A 445 -19.89 -0.01 24.54
C ILE A 445 -21.04 -0.56 25.38
N TYR A 446 -20.74 -1.44 26.31
CA TYR A 446 -21.68 -1.79 27.37
C TYR A 446 -21.80 -0.57 28.28
N LEU A 447 -22.91 0.15 28.17
CA LEU A 447 -23.29 1.11 29.20
C LEU A 447 -23.72 0.30 30.42
N PRO A 448 -23.05 0.41 31.58
CA PRO A 448 -23.56 -0.20 32.81
C PRO A 448 -24.97 0.35 33.07
N GLY A 449 -25.91 -0.54 33.36
CA GLY A 449 -27.32 -0.20 33.52
C GLY A 449 -27.50 0.98 34.49
N LEU A 450 -28.27 1.97 34.03
CA LEU A 450 -28.66 3.14 34.82
C LEU A 450 -29.56 2.76 36.00
#